data_AF-A0A7W7W181-F1
#
_entry.id   AF-A0A7W7W181-F1
#
_cell.length_a   1.000
_cell.length_b   1.000
_cell.length_c   1.000
_cell.angle_alpha   90.00
_cell.angle_beta   90.00
_cell.angle_gamma   90.00
#
_symmetry.space_group_name_H-M   'P 1'
#
loop_
_entity.id
_entity.type
_entity.pdbx_description
1 polymer ?
#
loop_
_entity_poly.entity_id
_entity_poly.type
_entity_poly.pdbx_seq_one_letter_code
_entity_poly.pdbx_strand_id
1 'polypeptide(L)' 'MHDHSAHRVQTQRARVLREAYAANPHRFRSVPLPPPLPEVVHINPPEPQREREEASPDLGEPAA' A
#
# COMPACT_ATOMS: atom_id res chain seq x y z
N MET A 1 -15.52 1.97 6.44
CA MET A 1 -15.71 2.48 5.07
C MET A 1 -14.38 2.97 4.56
N HIS A 2 -13.88 2.45 3.43
CA HIS A 2 -12.73 3.02 2.74
C HIS A 2 -13.28 3.84 1.58
N ASP A 3 -13.21 5.15 1.69
CA ASP A 3 -13.68 6.04 0.64
C ASP A 3 -12.64 5.98 -0.50
N HIS A 4 -13.05 5.48 -1.66
CA HIS A 4 -12.20 5.30 -2.86
C HIS A 4 -11.73 6.64 -3.47
N SER A 5 -11.78 7.73 -2.70
CA SER A 5 -11.38 9.08 -3.07
C SER A 5 -9.87 9.28 -3.17
N ALA A 6 -9.06 8.39 -2.58
CA ALA A 6 -7.60 8.49 -2.62
C ALA A 6 -7.04 8.62 -4.05
N HIS A 7 -7.53 7.81 -4.99
CA HIS A 7 -7.10 7.88 -6.39
C HIS A 7 -7.52 9.20 -7.03
N ARG A 8 -8.75 9.67 -6.79
CA ARG A 8 -9.27 10.94 -7.32
C ARG A 8 -8.42 12.12 -6.86
N VAL A 9 -8.08 12.17 -5.56
CA VAL A 9 -7.22 13.22 -4.99
C VAL A 9 -5.83 13.20 -5.62
N GLN A 10 -5.24 12.01 -5.79
CA GLN A 10 -3.92 11.88 -6.43
C GLN A 10 -3.94 12.36 -7.89
N THR A 11 -4.95 11.95 -8.67
CA THR A 11 -5.12 12.40 -10.07
C THR A 11 -5.25 13.93 -10.15
N GLN A 12 -6.10 14.52 -9.29
CA GLN A 12 -6.31 15.97 -9.29
C GLN A 12 -5.04 16.74 -8.90
N ARG A 13 -4.31 16.24 -7.90
CA ARG A 13 -3.03 16.82 -7.47
C ARG A 13 -1.99 16.79 -8.59
N ALA A 14 -1.87 15.67 -9.30
CA ALA A 14 -0.92 15.52 -10.41
C ALA A 14 -1.19 16.56 -11.51
N ARG A 15 -2.47 16.79 -11.83
CA ARG A 15 -2.89 17.80 -12.81
C ARG A 15 -2.47 19.21 -12.40
N VAL A 16 -2.80 19.62 -11.17
CA VAL A 16 -2.50 20.98 -10.66
C VAL A 16 -1.00 21.24 -10.65
N LEU A 17 -0.19 20.27 -10.20
CA LEU A 17 1.26 20.40 -10.17
C LEU A 17 1.82 20.58 -11.58
N ARG A 18 1.37 19.78 -12.55
CA ARG A 18 1.82 19.90 -13.95
C ARG A 18 1.52 21.28 -14.54
N GLU A 19 0.31 21.79 -14.33
CA GLU A 19 -0.11 23.11 -14.82
C GLU A 19 0.73 24.23 -14.18
N ALA A 20 0.92 24.19 -12.85
CA ALA A 20 1.69 25.22 -12.13
C ALA A 20 3.16 25.29 -12.56
N TYR A 21 3.79 24.12 -12.76
CA TYR A 21 5.19 24.01 -13.16
C TYR A 21 5.41 24.42 -14.60
N ALA A 22 4.51 24.04 -15.52
CA ALA A 22 4.58 24.46 -16.92
C ALA A 22 4.40 25.98 -17.07
N ALA A 23 3.50 26.59 -16.28
CA ALA A 23 3.23 28.02 -16.35
C ALA A 23 4.33 28.89 -15.70
N ASN A 24 5.15 28.33 -14.80
CA ASN A 24 6.12 29.10 -14.01
C ASN A 24 7.51 28.46 -13.97
N PRO A 25 8.19 28.27 -15.12
CA PRO A 25 9.47 27.57 -15.17
C PRO A 25 10.60 28.28 -14.39
N HIS A 26 10.52 29.61 -14.24
CA HIS A 26 11.50 30.39 -13.47
C HIS A 26 11.29 30.34 -11.95
N ARG A 27 10.08 29.96 -11.49
CA ARG A 27 9.74 29.93 -10.06
C ARG A 27 10.12 28.60 -9.41
N PHE A 28 10.02 27.50 -10.15
CA PHE A 28 10.20 26.16 -9.60
C PHE A 28 11.35 25.42 -10.28
N ARG A 29 12.33 24.97 -9.50
CA ARG A 29 13.50 24.23 -10.01
C ARG A 29 13.18 22.81 -10.47
N SER A 30 12.30 22.10 -9.78
CA SER A 30 11.94 20.71 -10.07
C SER A 30 10.61 20.33 -9.43
N VAL A 31 9.92 19.36 -10.03
CA VAL A 31 8.66 18.82 -9.52
C VAL A 31 8.91 18.11 -8.19
N PRO A 32 8.08 18.34 -7.14
CA PRO A 32 8.29 17.70 -5.85
C PRO A 32 7.95 16.20 -5.94
N LEU A 33 8.84 15.37 -5.42
CA LEU A 33 8.56 13.95 -5.18
C LEU A 33 8.02 13.77 -3.76
N PRO A 34 6.99 12.94 -3.55
CA PRO A 34 6.54 12.63 -2.21
C PRO A 34 7.66 11.93 -1.42
N PRO A 35 7.75 12.16 -0.10
CA PRO A 35 8.69 11.43 0.74
C PRO A 35 8.37 9.93 0.73
N PRO A 36 9.35 9.07 1.02
CA PRO A 36 9.10 7.64 1.18
C PRO A 36 8.07 7.41 2.29
N LEU A 37 7.33 6.31 2.18
CA LEU A 37 6.46 5.86 3.27
C LEU A 37 7.29 5.57 4.51
N PRO A 38 6.74 5.80 5.72
CA PRO A 38 7.41 5.41 6.95
C PRO A 38 7.56 3.89 7.03
N GLU A 39 8.51 3.46 7.85
CA GLU A 39 8.58 2.06 8.28
C GLU A 39 7.28 1.67 8.99
N VAL A 40 6.73 0.51 8.65
CA VAL A 40 5.49 0.02 9.24
C VAL A 40 5.77 -0.36 10.69
N VAL A 41 5.22 0.41 11.62
CA VAL A 41 5.22 0.10 13.06
C VAL A 41 3.81 -0.28 13.51
N HIS A 42 3.71 -1.42 14.19
CA HIS A 42 2.44 -1.93 14.69
C HIS A 42 2.15 -1.38 16.10
N ILE A 43 0.95 -0.85 16.32
CA ILE A 43 0.48 -0.52 17.69
C ILE A 43 0.30 -1.83 18.49
N ASN A 44 -0.22 -2.87 17.83
CA ASN A 44 -0.26 -4.25 18.31
C ASN A 44 0.25 -5.15 17.17
N PRO A 45 1.42 -5.79 17.28
CA PRO A 45 1.89 -6.71 16.26
C PRO A 45 0.92 -7.89 16.14
N PRO A 46 0.73 -8.47 14.93
CA PRO A 46 0.01 -9.72 14.81
C PRO A 46 0.71 -10.78 15.67
N GLU A 47 -0.06 -11.66 16.30
CA GLU A 47 0.57 -12.80 16.96
C GLU A 47 1.39 -13.59 15.93
N PRO A 48 2.61 -14.03 16.28
CA PRO A 48 3.40 -14.84 15.38
C PRO A 48 2.56 -16.05 14.99
N GLN A 49 2.26 -16.18 13.70
CA GLN A 49 1.66 -17.39 13.19
C GLN A 49 2.65 -18.52 13.52
N ARG A 50 2.37 -19.32 14.55
CA ARG A 50 2.91 -20.67 14.57
C ARG A 50 2.41 -21.28 13.28
N GLU A 51 3.34 -21.68 12.43
CA GLU A 51 3.07 -22.51 11.27
C GLU A 51 2.10 -23.60 11.74
N ARG A 52 0.81 -23.45 11.40
CA ARG A 52 -0.11 -24.56 11.52
C ARG A 52 0.33 -25.48 10.41
N GLU A 53 1.21 -26.40 10.77
CA GLU A 53 1.49 -27.59 9.99
C GLU A 53 0.13 -28.25 9.79
N GLU A 54 -0.45 -28.02 8.61
CA GLU A 54 -1.66 -28.67 8.16
C GLU A 54 -1.30 -30.15 7.99
N ALA A 55 -1.38 -30.88 9.10
CA ALA A 55 -1.49 -32.33 9.09
C ALA A 55 -2.80 -32.66 8.36
N SER A 56 -2.70 -32.79 7.04
CA SER A 56 -3.72 -33.40 6.20
C SER A 56 -3.99 -34.79 6.78
N PRO A 57 -5.20 -35.08 7.30
CA PRO A 57 -5.48 -36.41 7.79
C PRO A 57 -5.58 -37.35 6.59
N ASP A 58 -4.54 -38.15 6.41
CA ASP A 58 -4.58 -39.40 5.64
C ASP A 58 -5.69 -40.27 6.24
N LEU A 59 -6.84 -40.30 5.57
CA LEU A 59 -7.97 -41.14 5.94
C LEU A 59 -7.55 -42.58 5.65
N GLY A 60 -7.06 -43.26 6.68
CA GLY A 60 -6.75 -44.68 6.63
C GLY A 60 -7.93 -45.49 6.09
N GLU A 61 -7.70 -46.19 4.98
CA GLU A 61 -8.58 -47.25 4.52
C GLU A 61 -8.65 -48.37 5.57
N PRO A 62 -9.83 -48.87 5.97
CA PRO A 62 -9.92 -50.06 6.79
C PRO A 62 -9.62 -51.31 5.95
N ALA A 63 -8.76 -52.17 6.51
CA ALA A 63 -8.41 -53.48 6.00
C ALA A 63 -9.63 -54.40 5.82
N ALA A 64 -9.61 -55.20 4.76
CA ALA A 64 -10.52 -56.32 4.50
C ALA A 64 -9.94 -57.65 5.00
#